data_AF-I1D7P2-F1
#
_entry.id   AF-I1D7P2-F1
#
_cell.length_a   1.000
_cell.length_b   1.000
_cell.length_c   1.000
_cell.angle_alpha   90.00
_cell.angle_beta   90.00
_cell.angle_gamma   90.00
#
_symmetry.space_group_name_H-M   'P 1'
#
loop_
_entity.id
_entity.type
_entity.pdbx_description
1 polymer ?
#
loop_
_entity_poly.entity_id
_entity_poly.type
_entity_poly.pdbx_seq_one_letter_code
_entity_poly.pdbx_strand_id
1 'polypeptide(L)'
;MISPEPYAVLTRQQWQLLHDALADLCSASGGRHEDLHDLAVGVLETSRPAHWTTSMEDSPARPLWCRVYEIIGALAHLADAAPHDVRQIRRLGVEVKWLAEHMRAFPDPVRSAACGDV
;
A
#
# COMPACT_ATOMS: atom_id res chain seq x y z
N MET A 1 8.17 1.55 -41.17
CA MET A 1 8.29 1.17 -39.74
C MET A 1 8.22 2.45 -38.95
N ILE A 2 7.17 2.63 -38.13
CA ILE A 2 7.05 3.79 -37.24
C ILE A 2 7.89 3.45 -36.01
N SER A 3 8.99 4.15 -35.79
CA SER A 3 9.73 4.04 -34.54
C SER A 3 8.83 4.53 -33.41
N PRO A 4 8.68 3.78 -32.31
CA PRO A 4 7.83 4.22 -31.20
C PRO A 4 8.32 5.56 -30.68
N GLU A 5 7.37 6.45 -30.41
CA GLU A 5 7.62 7.78 -29.86
C GLU A 5 8.33 7.62 -28.49
N PRO A 6 9.39 8.40 -28.20
CA PRO A 6 10.10 8.29 -26.94
C PRO A 6 9.17 8.70 -25.79
N TYR A 7 8.76 7.72 -24.98
CA TYR A 7 7.92 7.96 -23.82
C TYR A 7 8.75 8.45 -22.64
N ALA A 8 8.19 9.38 -21.86
CA ALA A 8 8.80 9.82 -20.62
C ALA A 8 8.81 8.66 -19.62
N VAL A 9 9.99 8.32 -19.09
CA VAL A 9 10.14 7.37 -17.99
C VAL A 9 9.98 8.14 -16.68
N LEU A 10 8.92 7.84 -15.93
CA LEU A 10 8.71 8.44 -14.61
C LEU A 10 9.76 7.92 -13.63
N THR A 11 10.26 8.81 -12.78
CA THR A 11 10.98 8.41 -11.57
C THR A 11 10.00 7.88 -10.52
N ARG A 12 10.49 7.10 -9.56
CA ARG A 12 9.65 6.56 -8.46
C ARG A 12 8.97 7.65 -7.64
N GLN A 13 9.63 8.80 -7.48
CA GLN A 13 9.05 9.94 -6.78
C GLN A 13 7.93 10.59 -7.60
N GLN A 14 8.11 10.77 -8.90
CA GLN A 14 7.07 11.32 -9.78
C GLN A 14 5.84 10.41 -9.84
N TRP A 15 6.06 9.10 -9.82
CA TRP A 15 4.99 8.12 -9.69
C TRP A 15 4.15 8.31 -8.43
N GLN A 16 4.82 8.38 -7.28
CA GLN A 16 4.16 8.57 -5.99
C GLN A 16 3.39 9.88 -5.96
N LEU A 17 3.99 10.96 -6.45
CA LEU A 17 3.32 12.27 -6.53
C LEU A 17 2.09 12.26 -7.43
N LEU A 18 2.12 11.51 -8.54
CA LEU A 18 0.95 11.34 -9.40
C LEU A 18 -0.16 10.55 -8.68
N HIS A 19 0.21 9.48 -7.97
CA HIS A 19 -0.73 8.71 -7.16
C HIS A 19 -1.38 9.58 -6.06
N ASP A 20 -0.57 10.36 -5.33
CA ASP A 20 -1.05 11.25 -4.27
C ASP A 20 -1.96 12.35 -4.84
N ALA A 21 -1.59 12.95 -5.98
CA ALA A 21 -2.40 13.98 -6.64
C ALA A 21 -3.78 13.46 -7.10
N LEU A 22 -3.86 12.20 -7.54
CA LEU A 22 -5.15 11.56 -7.88
C LEU A 22 -6.02 11.39 -6.62
N ALA A 23 -5.43 10.94 -5.51
CA ALA A 23 -6.14 10.79 -4.23
C ALA A 23 -6.64 12.14 -3.68
N ASP A 24 -5.82 13.19 -3.79
CA ASP A 24 -6.19 14.55 -3.41
C ASP A 24 -7.34 15.09 -4.26
N LEU A 25 -7.34 14.83 -5.58
CA LEU A 25 -8.43 15.22 -6.48
C LEU A 25 -9.75 14.52 -6.10
N CYS A 26 -9.69 13.21 -5.83
CA CYS A 26 -10.85 12.46 -5.35
C CYS A 26 -11.39 13.04 -4.04
N SER A 27 -10.51 13.29 -3.08
CA SER A 27 -10.83 13.87 -1.78
C SER A 27 -11.45 15.26 -1.90
N ALA A 28 -10.89 16.13 -2.75
CA ALA A 28 -11.41 17.47 -3.02
C ALA A 28 -12.81 17.45 -3.65
N SER A 29 -13.15 16.39 -4.38
CA SER A 29 -14.50 16.18 -4.92
C SER A 29 -15.50 15.61 -3.90
N GLY A 30 -15.05 15.33 -2.67
CA GLY A 30 -15.83 14.62 -1.66
C GLY A 30 -16.13 13.18 -2.06
N GLY A 31 -15.21 12.52 -2.79
CA GLY A 31 -15.38 11.14 -3.27
C GLY A 31 -16.29 10.98 -4.49
N ARG A 32 -16.81 12.06 -5.07
CA ARG A 32 -17.74 12.00 -6.21
C ARG A 32 -17.17 11.34 -7.47
N HIS A 33 -15.84 11.29 -7.58
CA HIS A 33 -15.12 10.75 -8.71
C HIS A 33 -14.21 9.59 -8.32
N GLU A 34 -14.60 8.82 -7.31
CA GLU A 34 -13.89 7.62 -6.87
C GLU A 34 -13.66 6.63 -8.02
N ASP A 35 -14.66 6.38 -8.86
CA ASP A 35 -14.53 5.49 -10.02
C ASP A 35 -13.49 5.98 -11.04
N LEU A 36 -13.35 7.31 -11.21
CA LEU A 36 -12.32 7.90 -12.07
C LEU A 36 -10.93 7.85 -11.42
N HIS A 37 -10.87 8.04 -10.10
CA HIS A 37 -9.64 7.85 -9.33
C HIS A 37 -9.13 6.42 -9.47
N ASP A 38 -10.00 5.43 -9.27
CA ASP A 38 -9.64 4.01 -9.35
C ASP A 38 -9.20 3.62 -10.75
N LEU A 39 -9.88 4.12 -11.78
CA LEU A 39 -9.48 3.95 -13.16
C LEU A 39 -8.09 4.55 -13.43
N ALA A 40 -7.86 5.79 -12.98
CA ALA A 40 -6.59 6.49 -13.19
C ALA A 40 -5.44 5.81 -12.45
N VAL A 41 -5.66 5.38 -11.21
CA VAL A 41 -4.70 4.57 -10.43
C VAL A 41 -4.43 3.25 -11.15
N GLY A 42 -5.47 2.57 -11.67
CA GLY A 42 -5.30 1.34 -12.44
C GLY A 42 -4.42 1.54 -13.68
N VAL A 43 -4.70 2.58 -14.49
CA VAL A 43 -3.88 2.93 -15.66
C VAL A 43 -2.45 3.26 -15.25
N LEU A 44 -2.29 4.04 -14.18
CA LEU A 44 -0.99 4.32 -13.61
C LEU A 44 -0.31 2.99 -13.28
N GLU A 45 -0.84 2.14 -12.41
CA GLU A 45 -0.28 0.82 -12.06
C GLU A 45 0.14 -0.07 -13.25
N THR A 46 -0.58 -0.05 -14.38
CA THR A 46 -0.13 -0.80 -15.59
C THR A 46 1.17 -0.29 -16.20
N SER A 47 1.50 0.98 -15.99
CA SER A 47 2.72 1.63 -16.46
C SER A 47 3.88 1.45 -15.47
N ARG A 48 3.67 0.77 -14.34
CA ARG A 48 4.66 0.68 -13.26
C ARG A 48 5.83 -0.20 -13.71
N PRO A 49 7.08 0.29 -13.65
CA PRO A 49 8.23 -0.56 -13.90
C PRO A 49 8.24 -1.79 -12.99
N ALA A 50 8.41 -2.99 -13.56
CA ALA A 50 8.33 -4.25 -12.82
C ALA A 50 9.29 -4.31 -11.62
N HIS A 51 10.48 -3.72 -11.74
CA HIS A 51 11.49 -3.65 -10.67
C HIS A 51 11.12 -2.73 -9.49
N TRP A 52 10.08 -1.90 -9.61
CA TRP A 52 9.52 -1.16 -8.47
C TRP A 52 8.58 -2.03 -7.64
N THR A 53 8.10 -3.13 -8.20
CA THR A 53 7.30 -4.10 -7.48
C THR A 53 8.21 -4.83 -6.52
N THR A 54 8.10 -4.53 -5.23
CA THR A 54 8.70 -5.39 -4.21
C THR A 54 7.97 -6.73 -4.27
N SER A 55 8.56 -7.74 -4.92
CA SER A 55 7.99 -9.09 -4.88
C SER A 55 7.94 -9.53 -3.42
N MET A 56 6.73 -9.67 -2.89
CA MET A 56 6.49 -10.09 -1.51
C MET A 56 6.40 -11.61 -1.39
N GLU A 57 6.41 -12.36 -2.50
CA GLU A 57 6.19 -13.81 -2.49
C GLU A 57 7.24 -14.54 -1.65
N ASP A 58 8.49 -14.08 -1.71
CA ASP A 58 9.64 -14.64 -0.98
C ASP A 58 10.14 -13.73 0.16
N SER A 59 9.41 -12.64 0.47
CA SER A 59 9.84 -11.73 1.52
C SER A 59 9.61 -12.35 2.90
N PRO A 60 10.59 -12.31 3.83
CA PRO A 60 10.36 -12.74 5.21
C PRO A 60 9.27 -11.90 5.90
N ALA A 61 8.97 -10.71 5.37
CA ALA A 61 7.90 -9.83 5.85
C ALA A 61 6.51 -10.19 5.29
N ARG A 62 6.38 -11.22 4.45
CA ARG A 62 5.09 -11.64 3.88
C ARG A 62 4.00 -11.88 4.94
N PRO A 63 4.25 -12.58 6.07
CA PRO A 63 3.22 -12.74 7.10
C PRO A 63 2.75 -11.40 7.69
N LEU A 64 3.66 -10.43 7.81
CA LEU A 64 3.36 -9.09 8.29
C LEU A 64 2.44 -8.35 7.32
N TRP A 65 2.74 -8.43 6.02
CA TRP A 65 1.92 -7.84 4.97
C TRP A 65 0.53 -8.48 4.85
N CYS A 66 0.44 -9.82 4.94
CA CYS A 66 -0.85 -10.50 5.02
C CYS A 66 -1.69 -9.95 6.18
N ARG A 67 -1.06 -9.78 7.36
CA ARG A 67 -1.75 -9.24 8.53
C ARG A 67 -2.17 -7.78 8.39
N VAL A 68 -1.34 -6.95 7.73
CA VAL A 68 -1.69 -5.56 7.36
C VAL A 68 -2.95 -5.55 6.49
N TYR A 69 -2.99 -6.36 5.42
CA TYR A 69 -4.12 -6.40 4.51
C TYR A 69 -5.41 -6.91 5.19
N GLU A 70 -5.32 -7.90 6.06
CA GLU A 70 -6.47 -8.37 6.85
C GLU A 70 -7.05 -7.26 7.73
N ILE A 71 -6.19 -6.51 8.43
CA ILE A 71 -6.62 -5.41 9.31
C ILE A 71 -7.23 -4.26 8.49
N ILE A 72 -6.62 -3.90 7.35
CA ILE A 72 -7.19 -2.89 6.44
C ILE A 72 -8.57 -3.32 5.94
N GLY A 73 -8.72 -4.57 5.48
CA GLY A 73 -10.01 -5.09 5.03
C GLY A 73 -11.06 -5.09 6.14
N ALA A 74 -10.68 -5.43 7.37
CA ALA A 74 -11.60 -5.39 8.51
C ALA A 74 -12.00 -3.97 8.91
N LEU A 75 -11.08 -2.99 8.80
CA LEU A 75 -11.38 -1.57 9.03
C LEU A 75 -12.31 -1.00 7.97
N ALA A 76 -12.08 -1.31 6.69
CA ALA A 76 -12.97 -0.93 5.61
C ALA A 76 -14.38 -1.49 5.81
N HIS A 77 -14.48 -2.79 6.11
CA HIS A 77 -15.78 -3.41 6.39
C HIS A 77 -16.49 -2.80 7.61
N LEU A 78 -15.76 -2.47 8.68
CA LEU A 78 -16.32 -1.79 9.84
C LEU A 78 -16.89 -0.41 9.48
N ALA A 79 -16.16 0.37 8.67
CA ALA A 79 -16.60 1.69 8.22
C ALA A 79 -17.90 1.61 7.40
N ASP A 80 -18.01 0.60 6.54
CA ASP A 80 -19.17 0.43 5.64
C ASP A 80 -20.38 -0.21 6.33
N ALA A 81 -20.17 -1.28 7.09
CA ALA A 81 -21.26 -2.14 7.55
C ALA A 81 -21.67 -1.90 9.02
N ALA A 82 -20.75 -1.42 9.87
CA ALA A 82 -21.00 -1.31 11.31
C ALA A 82 -20.28 -0.10 11.97
N PRO A 83 -20.39 1.13 11.44
CA PRO A 83 -19.58 2.26 11.90
C PRO A 83 -19.78 2.65 13.38
N HIS A 84 -20.85 2.18 14.00
CA HIS A 84 -21.19 2.45 15.41
C HIS A 84 -20.93 1.25 16.35
N ASP A 85 -20.39 0.13 15.87
CA ASP A 85 -20.07 -1.01 16.75
C ASP A 85 -18.79 -0.73 17.56
N VAL A 86 -18.99 -0.14 18.74
CA VAL A 86 -17.92 0.21 19.69
C VAL A 86 -17.10 -1.02 20.10
N ARG A 87 -17.70 -2.22 20.13
CA ARG A 87 -16.96 -3.44 20.50
C ARG A 87 -16.00 -3.83 19.38
N GLN A 88 -16.47 -3.79 18.13
CA GLN A 88 -15.64 -4.08 16.97
C GLN A 88 -14.55 -3.02 16.76
N ILE A 89 -14.86 -1.73 16.97
CA ILE A 89 -13.87 -0.64 16.97
C ILE A 89 -12.74 -0.92 17.97
N ARG A 90 -13.09 -1.23 19.24
CA ARG A 90 -12.09 -1.50 20.27
C ARG A 90 -11.25 -2.73 19.95
N ARG A 91 -11.87 -3.79 19.44
CA ARG A 91 -11.17 -5.02 19.04
C ARG A 91 -10.15 -4.73 17.94
N LEU A 92 -10.57 -4.06 16.85
CA LEU A 92 -9.66 -3.73 15.75
C LEU A 92 -8.54 -2.79 16.20
N GLY A 93 -8.81 -1.86 17.11
CA GLY A 93 -7.77 -1.03 17.72
C GLY A 93 -6.69 -1.84 18.45
N VAL A 94 -7.06 -2.90 19.17
CA VAL A 94 -6.10 -3.82 19.80
C VAL A 94 -5.28 -4.58 18.75
N GLU A 95 -5.93 -5.06 17.68
CA GLU A 95 -5.25 -5.77 16.60
C GLU A 95 -4.22 -4.88 15.86
N VAL A 96 -4.58 -3.61 15.59
CA VAL A 96 -3.68 -2.60 15.01
C VAL A 96 -2.49 -2.34 15.92
N LYS A 97 -2.73 -2.17 17.23
CA LYS A 97 -1.65 -1.95 18.20
C LYS A 97 -0.68 -3.14 18.24
N TRP A 98 -1.21 -4.36 18.28
CA TRP A 98 -0.40 -5.58 18.27
C TRP A 98 0.43 -5.70 16.99
N LEU A 99 -0.15 -5.37 15.84
CA LEU A 99 0.58 -5.34 14.58
C LEU A 99 1.71 -4.30 14.61
N ALA A 100 1.47 -3.10 15.12
CA ALA A 100 2.50 -2.07 15.24
C ALA A 100 3.66 -2.50 16.14
N GLU A 101 3.37 -3.17 17.26
CA GLU A 101 4.38 -3.76 18.14
C GLU A 101 5.20 -4.85 17.42
N HIS A 102 4.52 -5.70 16.63
CA HIS A 102 5.19 -6.73 15.82
C HIS A 102 6.06 -6.14 14.71
N MET A 103 5.59 -5.12 14.00
CA MET A 103 6.36 -4.41 12.99
C MET A 103 7.63 -3.78 13.60
N ARG A 104 7.53 -3.26 14.82
CA ARG A 104 8.68 -2.67 15.53
C ARG A 104 9.72 -3.70 15.95
N ALA A 105 9.29 -4.92 16.29
CA ALA A 105 10.17 -6.02 16.64
C ALA A 105 10.68 -6.80 15.41
N PHE A 106 10.16 -6.51 14.21
CA PHE A 106 10.53 -7.21 13.00
C PHE A 106 11.99 -6.89 12.62
N PRO A 107 12.85 -7.90 12.42
CA PRO A 107 14.27 -7.68 12.20
C PRO A 107 14.52 -6.92 10.89
N ASP A 108 15.39 -5.91 10.95
CA ASP A 108 15.85 -5.17 9.79
C ASP A 108 16.74 -6.07 8.92
N PRO A 109 16.37 -6.36 7.65
CA PRO A 109 17.19 -7.16 6.75
C PRO A 109 18.61 -6.58 6.57
N VAL A 110 18.76 -5.27 6.70
CA VAL A 110 20.06 -4.57 6.53
C VAL A 110 21.04 -4.90 7.67
N ARG A 111 20.54 -5.31 8.85
CA ARG A 111 21.39 -5.65 10.01
C ARG A 111 21.84 -7.11 10.06
N SER A 112 21.17 -8.03 9.35
CA SER A 112 21.54 -9.46 9.40
C SER A 112 22.69 -9.84 8.45
N ALA A 113 22.97 -9.04 7.42
CA ALA A 113 24.08 -9.30 6.49
C ALA A 113 25.47 -8.92 7.07
N ALA A 114 25.53 -8.15 8.17
CA ALA A 114 26.80 -7.70 8.74
C ALA A 114 27.41 -8.66 9.78
N CYS A 115 26.79 -9.82 10.05
CA CYS A 115 27.22 -10.73 11.12
C CYS A 115 27.63 -12.14 10.62
N GLY A 116 27.80 -12.32 9.31
CA GLY A 116 28.24 -13.59 8.73
C GLY A 116 29.44 -13.39 7.82
N ASP A 117 30.62 -13.15 8.41
CA ASP A 117 31.93 -13.49 7.84
C ASP A 117 32.99 -13.29 8.95
N VAL A 118 33.36 -14.40 9.61
CA VAL A 118 34.63 -14.57 10.33
C VAL A 118 35.25 -15.86 9.84
#